data_AF-A0A978VKR4-F1
#
_entry.id   AF-A0A978VKR4-F1
#
_cell.length_a   1.000
_cell.length_b   1.000
_cell.length_c   1.000
_cell.angle_alpha   90.00
_cell.angle_beta   90.00
_cell.angle_gamma   90.00
#
_symmetry.space_group_name_H-M   'P 1'
#
loop_
_entity.id
_entity.type
_entity.pdbx_description
1 polymer ?
#
loop_
_entity_poly.entity_id
_entity_poly.type
_entity_poly.pdbx_seq_one_letter_code
_entity_poly.pdbx_strand_id
1 'polypeptide(L)'
;MEGKQFPFYLLRLFSWLMINQVASDIPTTKKGYDPQCGNVSIPFPFGIKQGCFLDEWFEIVCQNDNSSKTIPKSILNRTKLEAIEISVKGILRVRNPITFLNCSDKQICQNANLEGSPFKYSQNNKFAAVGCGAIALMNSGEASIGGCSSIL
;
A
#
# COMPACT_ATOMS: atom_id res chain seq x y z
N MET A 1 56.20 26.05 -12.76
CA MET A 1 55.74 24.66 -12.97
C MET A 1 55.17 24.59 -14.37
N GLU A 2 55.88 23.96 -15.29
CA GLU A 2 55.47 23.79 -16.67
C GLU A 2 54.34 22.76 -16.75
N GLY A 3 53.24 23.12 -17.42
CA GLY A 3 52.18 22.19 -17.81
C GLY A 3 51.92 22.35 -19.30
N LYS A 4 52.40 21.39 -20.10
CA LYS A 4 52.13 21.28 -21.53
C LYS A 4 50.70 20.78 -21.74
N GLN A 5 49.89 21.49 -22.51
CA GLN A 5 48.63 20.97 -23.02
C GLN A 5 48.66 21.02 -24.55
N PHE A 6 48.74 19.83 -25.16
CA PHE A 6 48.56 19.65 -26.61
C PHE A 6 47.07 19.73 -26.95
N PRO A 7 46.70 20.35 -28.10
CA PRO A 7 45.33 20.37 -28.62
C PRO A 7 45.04 19.11 -29.45
N PHE A 8 43.89 19.07 -30.14
CA PHE A 8 43.36 18.04 -31.07
C PHE A 8 42.47 16.96 -30.41
N TYR A 9 41.26 16.62 -30.84
CA TYR A 9 40.55 16.73 -32.12
C TYR A 9 39.03 16.90 -31.88
N LEU A 10 38.40 17.82 -32.60
CA LEU A 10 36.95 17.80 -32.86
C LEU A 10 36.64 16.78 -33.98
N LEU A 11 35.47 16.12 -33.85
CA LEU A 11 34.73 15.27 -34.79
C LEU A 11 35.18 13.80 -34.97
N ARG A 12 34.27 12.84 -34.74
CA ARG A 12 33.39 12.23 -35.77
C ARG A 12 32.40 11.22 -35.15
N LEU A 13 31.19 11.24 -35.70
CA LEU A 13 30.02 10.41 -35.46
C LEU A 13 30.26 8.90 -35.62
N PHE A 14 29.80 8.09 -34.66
CA PHE A 14 29.38 6.68 -34.76
C PHE A 14 28.64 6.38 -33.44
N SER A 15 27.47 5.77 -33.33
CA SER A 15 26.58 5.06 -34.23
C SER A 15 25.21 5.07 -33.54
N TRP A 16 24.13 5.22 -34.29
CA TRP A 16 22.82 4.75 -33.82
C TRP A 16 22.96 3.29 -33.36
N LEU A 17 22.84 3.05 -32.06
CA LEU A 17 22.39 1.75 -31.58
C LEU A 17 20.89 1.89 -31.33
N MET A 18 20.14 1.13 -32.10
CA MET A 18 18.73 0.87 -31.94
C MET A 18 18.44 0.59 -30.46
N ILE A 19 17.72 1.50 -29.79
CA ILE A 19 17.05 1.13 -28.55
C ILE A 19 16.00 0.12 -29.00
N ASN A 20 16.26 -1.16 -28.77
CA ASN A 20 15.22 -2.17 -28.81
C ASN A 20 14.16 -1.72 -27.81
N GLN A 21 13.03 -1.26 -28.34
CA GLN A 21 11.84 -1.07 -27.54
C GLN A 21 11.42 -2.47 -27.13
N VAL A 22 11.86 -2.92 -25.96
CA VAL A 22 11.14 -3.97 -25.27
C VAL A 22 9.85 -3.29 -24.83
N ALA A 23 8.84 -3.35 -25.69
CA ALA A 23 7.48 -3.25 -25.23
C ALA A 23 7.35 -4.36 -24.19
N SER A 24 7.39 -4.00 -22.91
CA SER A 24 6.81 -4.87 -21.91
C SER A 24 5.35 -4.94 -22.29
N ASP A 25 4.97 -5.99 -23.01
CA ASP A 25 3.58 -6.42 -23.06
C ASP A 25 3.17 -6.56 -21.60
N ILE A 26 2.51 -5.53 -21.06
CA ILE A 26 1.66 -5.71 -19.89
C ILE A 26 0.65 -6.72 -20.43
N PRO A 27 0.65 -7.99 -19.95
CA PRO A 27 -0.18 -9.01 -20.54
C PRO A 27 -1.60 -8.51 -20.44
N THR A 28 -2.15 -8.12 -21.58
CA THR A 28 -3.53 -7.65 -21.66
C THR A 28 -4.35 -8.88 -21.33
N THR A 29 -4.85 -8.89 -20.10
CA THR A 29 -5.69 -9.94 -19.51
C THR A 29 -5.10 -11.34 -19.62
N LYS A 30 -4.16 -11.65 -18.71
CA LYS A 30 -3.95 -13.04 -18.25
C LYS A 30 -5.33 -13.59 -17.87
N LYS A 31 -5.86 -14.51 -18.67
CA LYS A 31 -7.19 -15.13 -18.54
C LYS A 31 -7.36 -15.58 -17.07
N GLY A 32 -8.16 -14.86 -16.30
CA GLY A 32 -8.33 -15.12 -14.86
C GLY A 32 -8.07 -13.92 -13.93
N TYR A 33 -7.53 -12.81 -14.42
CA TYR A 33 -7.48 -11.56 -13.65
C TYR A 33 -8.90 -11.08 -13.35
N ASP A 34 -9.25 -11.03 -12.07
CA ASP A 34 -10.47 -10.39 -11.61
C ASP A 34 -10.08 -8.96 -11.18
N PRO A 35 -10.32 -7.94 -12.03
CA PRO A 35 -9.81 -6.59 -11.81
C PRO A 35 -10.60 -5.84 -10.74
N GLN A 36 -11.63 -6.45 -10.12
CA GLN A 36 -12.56 -5.72 -9.28
C GLN A 36 -13.18 -6.62 -8.21
N CYS A 37 -13.41 -6.07 -7.01
CA CYS A 37 -14.25 -6.68 -6.00
C CYS A 37 -15.24 -5.64 -5.46
N GLY A 38 -16.53 -5.89 -5.69
CA GLY A 38 -17.57 -4.89 -5.46
C GLY A 38 -17.28 -3.60 -6.24
N ASN A 39 -17.12 -2.49 -5.54
CA ASN A 39 -16.85 -1.18 -6.15
C ASN A 39 -15.36 -0.83 -6.22
N VAL A 40 -14.46 -1.74 -5.84
CA VAL A 40 -13.02 -1.47 -5.74
C VAL A 40 -12.29 -2.12 -6.91
N SER A 41 -11.63 -1.29 -7.73
CA SER A 41 -10.69 -1.79 -8.75
C SER A 41 -9.39 -2.26 -8.08
N ILE A 42 -8.86 -3.39 -8.54
CA ILE A 42 -7.71 -4.09 -7.97
C ILE A 42 -6.58 -4.13 -9.00
N PRO A 43 -5.84 -3.04 -9.21
CA PRO A 43 -4.68 -3.01 -10.11
C PRO A 43 -3.50 -3.81 -9.52
N PHE A 44 -2.65 -4.35 -10.40
CA PHE A 44 -1.33 -4.85 -9.99
C PHE A 44 -0.57 -3.74 -9.21
N PRO A 45 0.12 -4.04 -8.09
CA PRO A 45 0.53 -5.35 -7.58
C PRO A 45 -0.52 -6.16 -6.79
N PHE A 46 -1.75 -5.65 -6.63
CA PHE A 46 -2.82 -6.34 -5.93
C PHE A 46 -3.53 -7.37 -6.81
N GLY A 47 -4.14 -8.38 -6.17
CA GLY A 47 -4.89 -9.41 -6.88
C GLY A 47 -5.66 -10.34 -5.95
N ILE A 48 -6.68 -11.00 -6.50
CA ILE A 48 -7.56 -11.94 -5.76
C ILE A 48 -7.06 -13.38 -5.85
N LYS A 49 -6.52 -13.77 -7.01
CA LYS A 49 -6.12 -15.15 -7.29
C LYS A 49 -4.61 -15.31 -7.18
N GLN A 50 -4.18 -16.50 -6.78
CA GLN A 50 -2.77 -16.85 -6.75
C GLN A 50 -2.11 -16.58 -8.11
N GLY A 51 -0.93 -15.95 -8.10
CA GLY A 51 -0.20 -15.56 -9.31
C GLY A 51 -0.76 -14.32 -10.03
N CYS A 52 -1.72 -13.60 -9.41
CA CYS A 52 -2.22 -12.29 -9.85
C CYS A 52 -1.87 -11.14 -8.89
N PHE A 53 -1.23 -11.43 -7.75
CA PHE A 53 -0.66 -10.46 -6.83
C PHE A 53 0.86 -10.65 -6.73
N LEU A 54 1.59 -9.59 -6.39
CA LEU A 54 3.06 -9.61 -6.32
C LEU A 54 3.56 -10.45 -5.14
N ASP A 55 2.95 -10.29 -3.97
CA ASP A 55 3.24 -11.06 -2.77
C ASP A 55 2.00 -11.09 -1.85
N GLU A 56 2.06 -11.87 -0.76
CA GLU A 56 0.92 -12.10 0.14
C GLU A 56 0.39 -10.83 0.85
N TRP A 57 1.18 -9.75 0.94
CA TRP A 57 0.69 -8.46 1.44
C TRP A 57 -0.27 -7.78 0.47
N PHE A 58 -0.18 -8.11 -0.83
CA PHE A 58 -1.02 -7.55 -1.89
C PHE A 58 -2.22 -8.44 -2.24
N GLU A 59 -2.42 -9.55 -1.55
CA GLU A 59 -3.58 -10.42 -1.74
C GLU A 59 -4.87 -9.77 -1.22
N ILE A 60 -5.90 -9.75 -2.07
CA ILE A 60 -7.24 -9.29 -1.75
C ILE A 60 -8.21 -10.48 -1.68
N VAL A 61 -8.87 -10.64 -0.55
CA VAL A 61 -10.00 -11.56 -0.39
C VAL A 61 -11.28 -10.79 -0.70
N CYS A 62 -12.01 -11.22 -1.73
CA CYS A 62 -13.32 -10.67 -2.03
C CYS A 62 -14.38 -11.37 -1.17
N GLN A 63 -14.79 -10.71 -0.09
CA GLN A 63 -15.75 -11.26 0.87
C GLN A 63 -17.18 -10.94 0.44
N ASN A 64 -17.93 -11.98 0.10
CA ASN A 64 -19.38 -11.89 -0.10
C ASN A 64 -20.09 -12.09 1.24
N ASP A 65 -21.02 -11.21 1.60
CA ASP A 65 -21.96 -11.49 2.68
C ASP A 65 -23.04 -12.46 2.15
N ASN A 66 -23.42 -13.49 2.91
CA ASN A 66 -24.37 -14.56 2.49
C ASN A 66 -25.77 -14.06 2.06
N SER A 67 -26.03 -12.75 2.16
CA SER A 67 -27.23 -12.10 1.64
C SER A 67 -26.94 -11.51 0.26
N SER A 68 -27.61 -12.04 -0.77
CA SER A 68 -27.45 -11.71 -2.20
C SER A 68 -27.59 -10.22 -2.57
N LYS A 69 -27.93 -9.34 -1.63
CA LYS A 69 -28.13 -7.89 -1.83
C LYS A 69 -26.94 -7.02 -1.42
N THR A 70 -25.85 -7.58 -0.92
CA THR A 70 -24.74 -6.79 -0.37
C THR A 70 -23.57 -6.73 -1.37
N ILE A 71 -23.04 -5.53 -1.59
CA ILE A 71 -21.83 -5.33 -2.42
C ILE A 71 -20.66 -6.05 -1.73
N PRO A 72 -19.90 -6.89 -2.45
CA PRO A 72 -18.73 -7.57 -1.89
C PRO A 72 -17.70 -6.60 -1.32
N LYS A 73 -17.04 -7.01 -0.23
CA LYS A 73 -15.99 -6.22 0.43
C LYS A 73 -14.62 -6.71 -0.01
N SER A 74 -13.74 -5.76 -0.34
CA SER A 74 -12.34 -6.03 -0.66
C SER A 74 -11.53 -6.05 0.63
N ILE A 75 -11.00 -7.19 1.04
CA ILE A 75 -10.26 -7.34 2.30
C ILE A 75 -8.79 -7.67 2.01
N LEU A 76 -7.85 -6.92 2.59
CA LEU A 76 -6.43 -7.29 2.55
C LEU A 76 -6.22 -8.56 3.38
N ASN A 77 -5.67 -9.62 2.77
CA ASN A 77 -5.64 -10.92 3.43
C ASN A 77 -4.78 -10.91 4.71
N ARG A 78 -3.61 -10.27 4.68
CA ARG A 78 -2.67 -10.23 5.82
C ARG A 78 -3.18 -9.38 7.00
N THR A 79 -3.70 -8.18 6.73
CA THR A 79 -4.09 -7.21 7.79
C THR A 79 -5.56 -7.28 8.16
N LYS A 80 -6.39 -7.96 7.37
CA LYS A 80 -7.86 -8.02 7.49
C LYS A 80 -8.55 -6.66 7.39
N LEU A 81 -7.85 -5.65 6.87
CA LEU A 81 -8.41 -4.32 6.63
C LEU A 81 -9.23 -4.31 5.33
N GLU A 82 -10.39 -3.67 5.35
CA GLU A 82 -11.19 -3.42 4.15
C GLU A 82 -10.52 -2.34 3.29
N ALA A 83 -10.14 -2.70 2.06
CA ALA A 83 -9.70 -1.75 1.04
C ALA A 83 -10.93 -1.05 0.45
N ILE A 84 -10.90 0.28 0.47
CA ILE A 84 -11.96 1.13 -0.08
C ILE A 84 -11.56 1.64 -1.46
N GLU A 85 -10.27 1.90 -1.67
CA GLU A 85 -9.72 2.37 -2.94
C GLU A 85 -8.27 1.93 -3.07
N ILE A 86 -7.92 1.45 -4.26
CA ILE A 86 -6.54 1.13 -4.64
C ILE A 86 -6.19 2.00 -5.84
N SER A 87 -5.30 2.96 -5.63
CA SER A 87 -4.84 3.86 -6.67
C SER A 87 -3.56 3.35 -7.31
N VAL A 88 -3.48 3.41 -8.64
CA VAL A 88 -2.25 3.18 -9.42
C VAL A 88 -1.12 4.15 -9.06
N LYS A 89 -1.43 5.26 -8.35
CA LYS A 89 -0.44 6.20 -7.80
C LYS A 89 0.25 5.68 -6.53
N GLY A 90 0.02 4.42 -6.13
CA GLY A 90 0.60 3.83 -4.92
C GLY A 90 -0.12 4.24 -3.63
N ILE A 91 -1.38 4.64 -3.72
CA ILE A 91 -2.19 5.02 -2.56
C ILE A 91 -3.23 3.93 -2.31
N LEU A 92 -3.21 3.36 -1.11
CA LEU A 92 -4.18 2.38 -0.64
C LEU A 92 -5.01 3.02 0.49
N ARG A 93 -6.32 3.17 0.27
CA ARG A 93 -7.25 3.66 1.29
C ARG A 93 -7.97 2.48 1.92
N VAL A 94 -7.94 2.43 3.24
CA VAL A 94 -8.51 1.33 4.02
C VAL A 94 -9.46 1.83 5.11
N ARG A 95 -10.41 0.98 5.51
CA ARG A 95 -11.20 1.19 6.72
C ARG A 95 -10.41 0.70 7.92
N ASN A 96 -9.80 1.63 8.65
CA ASN A 96 -9.10 1.33 9.89
C ASN A 96 -10.13 1.23 11.04
N PRO A 97 -10.13 0.15 11.87
CA PRO A 97 -11.01 0.07 13.03
C PRO A 97 -10.69 1.16 14.07
N ILE A 98 -11.70 1.53 14.86
CA ILE A 98 -11.53 2.39 16.03
C ILE A 98 -11.12 1.51 17.21
N THR A 99 -9.98 1.85 17.81
CA THR A 99 -9.43 1.12 18.95
C THR A 99 -9.81 1.79 20.25
N PHE A 100 -10.21 0.97 21.23
CA PHE A 100 -10.62 1.43 22.56
C PHE A 100 -9.57 0.99 23.59
N LEU A 101 -9.20 1.89 24.50
CA LEU A 101 -8.33 1.61 25.64
C LEU A 101 -9.20 1.23 26.85
N ASN A 102 -8.78 0.23 27.65
CA ASN A 102 -9.53 -0.33 28.80
C ASN A 102 -10.74 -1.22 28.43
N CYS A 103 -10.55 -2.17 27.51
CA CYS A 103 -11.56 -3.18 27.18
C CYS A 103 -11.76 -4.19 28.33
N SER A 104 -12.98 -4.32 28.87
CA SER A 104 -13.32 -5.43 29.80
C SER A 104 -13.83 -6.69 29.08
N ASP A 105 -14.38 -6.56 27.87
CA ASP A 105 -14.90 -7.69 27.08
C ASP A 105 -14.73 -7.43 25.57
N LYS A 106 -14.10 -8.38 24.86
CA LYS A 106 -14.09 -8.69 23.39
C LYS A 106 -14.14 -7.56 22.34
N GLN A 107 -13.90 -6.30 22.69
CA GLN A 107 -13.76 -5.21 21.74
C GLN A 107 -12.43 -5.32 20.96
N ILE A 108 -12.37 -4.80 19.73
CA ILE A 108 -11.13 -4.78 18.93
C ILE A 108 -10.14 -3.83 19.59
N CYS A 109 -9.27 -4.38 20.44
CA CYS A 109 -8.19 -3.63 21.10
C CYS A 109 -6.87 -3.70 20.29
N GLN A 110 -6.89 -4.33 19.11
CA GLN A 110 -5.69 -4.53 18.28
C GLN A 110 -5.76 -3.71 16.99
N ASN A 111 -4.72 -2.92 16.78
CA ASN A 111 -4.48 -2.19 15.54
C ASN A 111 -3.95 -3.15 14.46
N ALA A 112 -4.12 -2.79 13.19
CA ALA A 112 -3.44 -3.50 12.12
C ALA A 112 -1.91 -3.36 12.29
N ASN A 113 -1.23 -4.49 12.43
CA ASN A 113 0.23 -4.54 12.44
C ASN A 113 0.76 -4.46 11.01
N LEU A 114 1.53 -3.41 10.71
CA LEU A 114 2.17 -3.20 9.42
C LEU A 114 3.67 -3.54 9.44
N GLU A 115 4.19 -4.06 10.55
CA GLU A 115 5.59 -4.48 10.66
C GLU A 115 5.94 -5.54 9.61
N GLY A 116 7.06 -5.34 8.93
CA GLY A 116 7.49 -6.21 7.82
C GLY A 116 6.64 -6.11 6.54
N SER A 117 5.62 -5.24 6.51
CA SER A 117 4.81 -5.00 5.31
C SER A 117 5.43 -3.94 4.41
N PRO A 118 5.12 -3.93 3.10
CA PRO A 118 5.51 -2.86 2.18
C PRO A 118 4.70 -1.58 2.39
N PHE A 119 3.71 -1.57 3.30
CA PHE A 119 2.80 -0.45 3.52
C PHE A 119 3.32 0.49 4.60
N LYS A 120 3.06 1.79 4.41
CA LYS A 120 3.31 2.84 5.40
C LYS A 120 2.10 3.75 5.49
N TYR A 121 1.80 4.24 6.69
CA TYR A 121 0.77 5.26 6.84
C TYR A 121 1.20 6.55 6.15
N SER A 122 0.29 7.14 5.37
CA SER A 122 0.52 8.43 4.72
C SER A 122 0.61 9.55 5.77
N GLN A 123 1.48 10.52 5.52
CA GLN A 123 1.55 11.76 6.33
C GLN A 123 0.27 12.60 6.25
N ASN A 124 -0.59 12.35 5.27
CA ASN A 124 -1.88 13.03 5.13
C ASN A 124 -2.97 12.44 6.05
N ASN A 125 -2.67 11.34 6.76
CA ASN A 125 -3.60 10.76 7.72
C ASN A 125 -3.63 11.58 9.01
N LYS A 126 -4.82 11.71 9.59
CA LYS A 126 -5.02 12.30 10.91
C LYS A 126 -5.30 11.19 11.91
N PHE A 127 -4.57 11.20 13.02
CA PHE A 127 -4.76 10.29 14.13
C PHE A 127 -5.32 11.10 15.30
N ALA A 128 -6.35 10.56 15.95
CA ALA A 128 -7.00 11.22 17.07
C ALA A 128 -7.24 10.20 18.17
N ALA A 129 -7.11 10.65 19.42
CA ALA A 129 -7.46 9.90 20.60
C ALA A 129 -8.39 10.76 21.46
N VAL A 130 -9.42 10.14 22.03
CA VAL A 130 -10.42 10.82 22.85
C VAL A 130 -10.54 10.06 24.16
N GLY A 131 -10.43 10.76 25.28
CA GLY A 131 -10.51 10.16 26.62
C GLY A 131 -10.13 11.15 27.73
N CYS A 132 -10.03 10.68 28.96
CA CYS A 132 -9.49 11.44 30.10
C CYS A 132 -8.06 10.97 30.38
N GLY A 133 -7.07 11.87 30.23
CA GLY A 133 -5.66 11.55 30.45
C GLY A 133 -5.13 10.42 29.55
N ALA A 134 -5.76 10.19 28.41
CA ALA A 134 -5.37 9.11 27.50
C ALA A 134 -4.16 9.54 26.68
N ILE A 135 -3.20 8.63 26.52
CA ILE A 135 -2.04 8.82 25.64
C ILE A 135 -2.13 7.76 24.54
N ALA A 136 -2.08 8.21 23.29
CA ALA A 136 -2.01 7.34 22.12
C ALA A 136 -0.69 7.60 21.39
N LEU A 137 0.05 6.52 21.12
CA LEU A 137 1.33 6.58 20.42
C LEU A 137 1.24 5.76 19.14
N MET A 138 1.91 6.26 18.10
CA MET A 138 2.15 5.54 16.87
C MET A 138 3.62 5.13 16.83
N ASN A 139 3.87 3.84 16.74
CA ASN A 139 5.20 3.29 16.71
C ASN A 139 5.53 2.75 15.31
N SER A 140 6.79 2.87 14.92
CA SER A 140 7.38 2.21 13.76
C SER A 140 8.60 1.44 14.26
N GLY A 141 8.45 0.12 14.38
CA GLY A 141 9.40 -0.70 15.14
C GLY A 141 9.46 -0.24 16.59
N GLU A 142 10.67 -0.02 17.11
CA GLU A 142 10.91 0.44 18.48
C GLU A 142 10.77 1.96 18.66
N ALA A 143 10.61 2.73 17.57
CA ALA A 143 10.56 4.18 17.62
C ALA A 143 9.11 4.70 17.63
N SER A 144 8.79 5.62 18.53
CA SER A 144 7.55 6.41 18.46
C SER A 144 7.70 7.52 17.43
N ILE A 145 6.85 7.50 16.40
CA ILE A 145 6.86 8.45 15.29
C ILE A 145 5.80 9.54 15.42
N GLY A 146 4.89 9.40 16.38
CA GLY A 146 3.87 10.41 16.67
C GLY A 146 2.98 9.99 17.83
N GLY A 147 2.17 10.92 18.33
CA GLY A 147 1.23 10.63 19.39
C GLY A 147 0.24 11.75 19.65
N CYS A 148 -0.73 11.47 20.49
CA CYS A 148 -1.73 12.40 20.98
C CYS A 148 -1.91 12.16 22.48
N SER A 149 -2.22 13.23 23.21
CA SER A 149 -2.67 13.14 24.59
C SER A 149 -4.00 13.86 24.71
N SER A 150 -4.94 13.27 25.44
CA SER A 150 -6.18 13.94 25.81
C SER A 150 -5.99 14.62 27.17
N ILE A 151 -6.26 15.92 27.20
CA ILE A 151 -6.15 16.76 28.40
C ILE A 151 -7.57 17.00 28.90
N LEU A 152 -7.75 16.87 30.20
CA LEU A 152 -8.94 17.32 30.93
C LEU A 152 -8.53 18.43 31.89
#